data_AF-A0A961MXC1-F1
#
_entry.id   AF-A0A961MXC1-F1
#
_cell.length_a   1.000
_cell.length_b   1.000
_cell.length_c   1.000
_cell.angle_alpha   90.00
_cell.angle_beta   90.00
_cell.angle_gamma   90.00
#
_symmetry.space_group_name_H-M   'P 1'
#
loop_
_entity.id
_entity.type
_entity.pdbx_description
1 polymer ?
#
loop_
_entity_poly.entity_id
_entity_poly.type
_entity_poly.pdbx_seq_one_letter_code
_entity_poly.pdbx_strand_id
1 'polypeptide(L)'
;VQRLFDAIRPEQPLWRANALDYGDPALHQPRREGEATRRDTARTGFIRSERQCLLRLPRSGAVVFSIHTYVVRRDCLNAEEEAAFVRHRA
;
A
#
# COMPACT_ATOMS: atom_id res chain seq x y z
N VAL A 1 -11.97 -14.61 -1.02
CA VAL A 1 -11.56 -13.53 -1.95
C VAL A 1 -12.47 -13.42 -3.17
N GLN A 2 -12.91 -14.53 -3.79
CA GLN A 2 -13.75 -14.52 -4.99
C GLN A 2 -15.00 -13.62 -4.90
N ARG A 3 -15.77 -13.73 -3.81
CA ARG A 3 -16.99 -12.91 -3.59
C ARG A 3 -16.74 -11.40 -3.64
N LEU A 4 -15.54 -10.95 -3.24
CA LEU A 4 -15.16 -9.54 -3.34
C LEU A 4 -15.05 -9.13 -4.81
N PHE A 5 -14.39 -9.95 -5.63
CA PHE A 5 -14.27 -9.68 -7.06
C PHE A 5 -15.62 -9.71 -7.76
N ASP A 6 -16.49 -10.67 -7.42
CA ASP A 6 -17.82 -10.78 -8.02
C ASP A 6 -18.71 -9.55 -7.71
N ALA A 7 -18.48 -8.88 -6.56
CA ALA A 7 -19.26 -7.71 -6.15
C ALA A 7 -18.84 -6.39 -6.83
N ILE A 8 -17.63 -6.31 -7.40
CA ILE A 8 -17.10 -5.05 -7.96
C ILE A 8 -17.72 -4.76 -9.32
N ARG A 9 -18.39 -3.62 -9.41
CA ARG A 9 -18.99 -3.08 -10.63
C ARG A 9 -18.10 -1.97 -11.23
N PRO A 10 -18.14 -1.73 -12.55
CA PRO A 10 -17.32 -0.68 -13.18
C PRO A 10 -17.47 0.70 -12.53
N GLU A 11 -18.68 1.03 -12.09
CA GLU A 11 -19.07 2.28 -11.44
C GLU A 11 -18.80 2.31 -9.93
N GLN A 12 -18.38 1.19 -9.33
CA GLN A 12 -18.10 1.04 -7.90
C GLN A 12 -16.69 0.47 -7.67
N PRO A 13 -15.63 1.23 -8.01
CA PRO A 13 -14.27 0.80 -7.70
C PRO A 13 -14.04 0.78 -6.19
N LEU A 14 -13.26 -0.20 -5.72
CA LEU A 14 -12.85 -0.29 -4.33
C LEU A 14 -11.39 0.12 -4.20
N TRP A 15 -11.06 0.78 -3.09
CA TRP A 15 -9.67 1.08 -2.77
C TRP A 15 -9.40 1.00 -1.27
N ARG A 16 -8.13 0.76 -0.93
CA ARG A 16 -7.58 0.90 0.42
C ARG A 16 -6.18 1.49 0.34
N ALA A 17 -5.68 2.02 1.45
CA ALA A 17 -4.28 2.37 1.59
C ALA A 17 -3.66 1.59 2.75
N ASN A 18 -2.46 1.06 2.54
CA ASN A 18 -1.57 0.67 3.64
C ASN A 18 -0.55 1.79 3.88
N ALA A 19 0.05 1.83 5.06
CA ALA A 19 1.19 2.68 5.36
C ALA A 19 2.12 1.91 6.29
N LEU A 20 3.40 1.81 5.93
CA LEU A 20 4.40 0.98 6.59
C LEU A 20 5.71 1.75 6.74
N ASP A 21 6.43 1.49 7.83
CA ASP A 21 7.79 1.99 8.05
C ASP A 21 8.79 1.28 7.12
N TYR A 22 9.68 2.05 6.49
CA TYR A 22 10.69 1.55 5.56
C TYR A 22 12.05 2.25 5.73
N GLY A 23 13.12 1.47 5.75
CA GLY A 23 14.52 1.91 5.81
C GLY A 23 15.12 2.32 4.48
N ASP A 24 14.60 1.76 3.39
CA ASP A 24 15.11 1.95 2.05
C ASP A 24 14.03 2.58 1.15
N PRO A 25 14.31 3.73 0.49
CA PRO A 25 13.36 4.38 -0.40
C PRO A 25 13.24 3.73 -1.79
N ALA A 26 14.08 2.74 -2.12
CA ALA A 26 14.05 2.09 -3.42
C ALA A 26 12.66 1.51 -3.73
N LEU A 27 12.10 1.80 -4.91
CA LEU A 27 10.79 1.29 -5.29
C LEU A 27 10.83 -0.21 -5.62
N HIS A 28 11.91 -0.66 -6.25
CA HIS A 28 12.09 -2.03 -6.71
C HIS A 28 12.70 -2.89 -5.60
N GLN A 29 11.85 -3.56 -4.84
CA GLN A 29 12.26 -4.45 -3.74
C GLN A 29 11.70 -5.87 -3.94
N PRO A 30 12.03 -6.56 -5.05
CA PRO A 30 11.58 -7.93 -5.26
C PRO A 30 12.20 -8.85 -4.21
N ARG A 31 11.44 -9.86 -3.81
CA ARG A 31 11.94 -10.94 -2.96
C ARG A 31 11.61 -12.29 -3.54
N ARG A 32 12.46 -13.28 -3.25
CA ARG A 32 12.18 -14.66 -3.61
C ARG A 32 11.13 -15.24 -2.68
N GLU A 33 10.34 -16.15 -3.21
CA GLU A 33 9.45 -16.97 -2.40
C GLU A 33 10.28 -17.74 -1.35
N GLY A 34 9.86 -17.68 -0.08
CA GLY A 34 10.58 -18.30 1.04
C GLY A 34 11.72 -17.47 1.64
N GLU A 35 12.13 -16.36 1.03
CA GLU A 35 13.08 -15.43 1.65
C GLU A 35 12.46 -14.84 2.93
N ALA A 36 13.21 -14.75 4.04
CA ALA A 36 12.69 -14.18 5.27
C ALA A 36 12.44 -12.67 5.13
N THR A 37 11.33 -12.18 5.68
CA THR A 37 11.08 -10.75 5.74
C THR A 37 12.00 -10.11 6.75
N ARG A 38 12.91 -9.23 6.29
CA ARG A 38 13.60 -8.30 7.17
C ARG A 38 12.54 -7.42 7.81
N ARG A 39 12.30 -7.58 9.12
CA ARG A 39 11.51 -6.62 9.87
C ARG A 39 12.41 -5.42 10.06
N ASP A 40 12.06 -4.28 9.49
CA ASP A 40 12.72 -3.02 9.85
C ASP A 40 12.38 -2.73 11.32
N THR A 41 13.34 -3.01 12.20
CA THR A 41 13.20 -2.88 13.65
C THR A 41 13.56 -1.49 14.17
N ALA A 42 14.15 -0.63 13.33
CA ALA A 42 14.42 0.76 13.64
C ALA A 42 13.25 1.66 13.18
N ARG A 43 13.00 2.80 13.86
CA ARG A 43 12.13 3.85 13.32
C ARG A 43 12.78 4.37 12.04
N THR A 44 12.35 3.85 10.91
CA THR A 44 13.10 4.04 9.66
C THR A 44 12.62 5.27 8.89
N GLY A 45 13.56 5.88 8.15
CA GLY A 45 13.50 7.25 7.63
C GLY A 45 12.47 7.51 6.53
N PHE A 46 11.75 6.48 6.09
CA PHE A 46 10.71 6.60 5.06
C PHE A 46 9.41 5.92 5.49
N ILE A 47 8.31 6.46 4.98
CA ILE A 47 6.99 5.84 5.01
C ILE A 47 6.67 5.39 3.60
N ARG A 48 6.37 4.10 3.44
CA ARG A 48 5.85 3.54 2.19
C ARG A 48 4.34 3.36 2.33
N SER A 49 3.58 4.00 1.46
CA SER A 49 2.13 3.84 1.39
C SER A 49 1.73 3.34 0.02
N GLU A 50 0.85 2.34 -0.02
CA GLU A 50 0.34 1.79 -1.27
C GLU A 50 -1.16 2.02 -1.35
N ARG A 51 -1.57 2.82 -2.33
CA ARG A 51 -2.95 2.92 -2.74
C ARG A 51 -3.26 1.72 -3.63
N GLN A 52 -4.01 0.79 -3.07
CA GLN A 52 -4.41 -0.45 -3.72
C GLN A 52 -5.85 -0.29 -4.21
N CYS A 53 -6.08 -0.44 -5.52
CA CYS A 53 -7.40 -0.29 -6.12
C CYS A 53 -7.80 -1.55 -6.88
N LEU A 54 -9.10 -1.85 -6.81
CA LEU A 54 -9.76 -2.88 -7.61
C LEU A 54 -10.80 -2.22 -8.51
N LEU A 55 -10.61 -2.37 -9.82
CA LEU A 55 -11.46 -1.78 -10.85
C LEU A 55 -11.97 -2.87 -11.80
N ARG A 56 -13.28 -2.88 -12.07
CA ARG A 56 -13.88 -3.72 -13.12
C ARG A 56 -13.83 -2.98 -14.45
N LEU A 57 -13.18 -3.54 -15.47
CA LEU A 57 -13.19 -2.94 -16.80
C LEU A 57 -14.55 -3.16 -17.49
N PRO A 58 -15.20 -2.10 -18.03
CA PRO A 58 -16.57 -2.19 -18.52
C PRO A 58 -16.72 -3.04 -19.79
N ARG A 59 -15.67 -3.16 -20.61
CA ARG A 59 -15.72 -3.92 -21.87
C ARG A 59 -15.35 -5.39 -21.70
N SER A 60 -14.30 -5.70 -20.95
CA SER A 60 -13.77 -7.06 -20.82
C SER A 60 -14.25 -7.78 -19.57
N GLY A 61 -14.79 -7.07 -18.58
CA GLY A 61 -15.13 -7.64 -17.28
C GLY A 61 -13.93 -8.03 -16.42
N ALA A 62 -12.69 -7.83 -16.89
CA ALA A 62 -11.49 -8.14 -16.11
C ALA A 62 -11.40 -7.26 -14.85
N VAL A 63 -10.80 -7.78 -13.78
CA VAL A 63 -10.42 -6.97 -12.61
C VAL A 63 -9.01 -6.45 -12.84
N VAL A 64 -8.81 -5.14 -12.73
CA VAL A 64 -7.48 -4.57 -12.57
C VAL A 64 -7.22 -4.40 -11.08
N PHE A 65 -6.15 -5.03 -10.59
CA PHE A 65 -5.57 -4.72 -9.29
C PHE A 65 -4.37 -3.81 -9.50
N SER A 66 -4.52 -2.54 -9.18
CA SER A 66 -3.44 -1.55 -9.30
C SER A 66 -2.88 -1.21 -7.93
N ILE A 67 -1.56 -1.08 -7.86
CA ILE A 67 -0.84 -0.64 -6.66
C ILE A 67 -0.07 0.61 -7.05
N HIS A 68 -0.44 1.75 -6.49
CA HIS A 68 0.35 2.97 -6.59
C HIS A 68 1.12 3.17 -5.30
N THR A 69 2.46 3.13 -5.39
CA THR A 69 3.35 3.26 -4.23
C THR A 69 3.83 4.69 -4.09
N TYR A 70 3.60 5.26 -2.91
CA TYR A 70 4.23 6.48 -2.43
C TYR A 70 5.38 6.12 -1.47
N VAL A 71 6.49 6.83 -1.58
CA VAL A 71 7.60 6.80 -0.63
C VAL A 71 7.85 8.22 -0.17
N VAL A 72 7.67 8.45 1.13
CA VAL A 72 7.74 9.78 1.74
C VAL A 72 8.84 9.76 2.80
N ARG A 73 9.68 10.79 2.83
CA ARG A 73 10.64 10.98 3.93
C ARG A 73 9.87 11.26 5.21
N ARG A 74 10.17 10.51 6.26
CA ARG A 74 9.48 10.63 7.55
C ARG A 74 9.75 11.96 8.23
N ASP A 75 10.92 12.54 8.06
CA ASP A 75 11.28 13.84 8.64
C ASP A 75 10.58 15.04 8.00
N CYS A 76 9.85 14.84 6.91
CA CYS A 76 8.96 15.85 6.34
C CYS A 76 7.58 15.89 7.02
N LEU A 77 7.25 14.91 7.87
CA LEU A 77 5.97 14.89 8.57
C LEU A 77 6.00 15.89 9.72
N ASN A 78 4.90 16.64 9.86
CA ASN A 78 4.64 17.39 11.08
C ASN A 78 4.15 16.46 12.21
N ALA A 79 4.01 17.00 13.42
CA ALA A 79 3.63 16.22 14.60
C ALA A 79 2.24 15.57 14.49
N GLU A 80 1.28 16.22 13.82
CA GLU A 80 -0.07 15.70 13.61
C GLU A 80 -0.05 14.52 12.62
N GLU A 81 0.69 14.67 11.51
CA GLU A 81 0.85 13.62 10.50
C GLU A 81 1.57 12.40 11.06
N GLU A 82 2.63 12.58 11.86
CA GLU A 82 3.33 11.49 12.53
C GLU A 82 2.39 10.76 13.50
N ALA A 83 1.58 11.50 14.28
CA ALA A 83 0.60 10.88 15.18
C ALA A 83 -0.50 10.13 14.41
N ALA A 84 -0.94 10.65 13.26
CA ALA A 84 -1.91 9.99 12.40
C ALA A 84 -1.34 8.70 11.80
N PHE A 85 -0.10 8.72 11.33
CA PHE A 85 0.61 7.54 10.84
C PHE A 85 0.72 6.44 11.90
N VAL A 86 1.11 6.81 13.13
CA VAL A 86 1.19 5.87 14.25
C VAL A 86 -0.17 5.24 14.56
N ARG A 87 -1.26 6.02 14.52
CA ARG A 87 -2.63 5.49 14.71
C ARG A 87 -3.07 4.57 13.57
N HIS A 88 -2.76 4.89 12.32
CA HIS A 88 -3.12 4.07 11.15
C HIS A 88 -2.45 2.69 11.16
N ARG A 89 -1.30 2.58 11.81
CA ARG A 89 -0.52 1.34 11.90
C ARG A 89 -0.94 0.40 13.03
N ALA A 90 -1.70 0.90 14.02
CA ALA A 90 -2.16 0.15 15.19
C ALA A 90 -3.42 -0.67 14.87
#